data_AF-A0A950F2E9-F1
#
_entry.id   AF-A0A950F2E9-F1
#
_cell.length_a   1.000
_cell.length_b   1.000
_cell.length_c   1.000
_cell.angle_alpha   90.00
_cell.angle_beta   90.00
_cell.angle_gamma   90.00
#
_symmetry.space_group_name_H-M   'P 1'
#
loop_
_entity.id
_entity.type
_entity.pdbx_description
1 polymer ?
#
loop_
_entity_poly.entity_id
_entity_poly.type
_entity_poly.pdbx_seq_one_letter_code
_entity_poly.pdbx_strand_id
1 'polypeptide(L)'
;ALEKKAIGPLRLMRDLIKQGIDPDLAREIVAQTEEGHDERLQRAIAKLEATRPGERADRLARRLVTQGFTAGAIARALRERAARGPVLEEFEELR
;
A
#
# COMPACT_ATOMS: atom_id res chain seq x y z
N ALA A 1 9.22 9.52 15.28
CA ALA A 1 8.80 9.88 13.91
C ALA A 1 7.29 9.67 13.80
N LEU A 2 6.53 10.64 13.26
CA LEU A 2 5.12 10.40 12.92
C LEU A 2 5.06 9.19 11.97
N GLU A 3 4.54 8.06 12.46
CA GLU A 3 4.43 6.84 11.68
C GLU A 3 3.59 7.15 10.44
N LYS A 4 4.23 7.26 9.26
CA LYS A 4 3.53 7.56 8.00
C LYS A 4 2.57 6.41 7.73
N LYS A 5 1.28 6.62 8.02
CA LYS A 5 0.25 5.59 7.80
C LYS A 5 0.24 5.21 6.32
N ALA A 6 0.23 3.91 6.06
CA ALA A 6 0.13 3.36 4.72
C ALA A 6 -1.31 3.51 4.20
N ILE A 7 -1.64 4.73 3.77
CA ILE A 7 -2.95 5.13 3.26
C ILE A 7 -2.81 5.39 1.75
N GLY A 8 -3.68 4.75 0.97
CA GLY A 8 -3.76 4.95 -0.46
C GLY A 8 -4.51 6.24 -0.84
N PRO A 9 -4.37 6.67 -2.11
CA PRO A 9 -4.81 7.97 -2.60
C PRO A 9 -6.33 8.17 -2.47
N LEU A 10 -7.13 7.12 -2.65
CA LEU A 10 -8.60 7.23 -2.54
C LEU A 10 -9.04 7.55 -1.11
N ARG A 11 -8.38 6.93 -0.13
CA ARG A 11 -8.67 7.18 1.28
C ARG A 11 -8.11 8.52 1.73
N LEU A 12 -6.92 8.90 1.24
CA LEU A 12 -6.36 10.23 1.49
C LEU A 12 -7.29 11.32 0.97
N MET A 13 -7.74 11.24 -0.28
CA MET A 13 -8.70 12.17 -0.88
C MET A 13 -9.98 12.28 -0.05
N ARG A 14 -10.56 11.13 0.33
CA ARG A 14 -11.77 11.10 1.15
C ARG A 14 -11.55 11.76 2.51
N ASP A 15 -10.41 11.53 3.14
CA ASP A 15 -10.11 12.08 4.46
C ASP A 15 -9.84 13.60 4.36
N LEU A 16 -9.25 14.12 3.28
CA LEU A 16 -9.12 15.56 2.99
C LEU A 16 -10.48 16.24 2.80
N ILE A 17 -11.36 15.64 1.99
CA ILE A 17 -12.72 16.16 1.75
C ILE A 17 -13.51 16.20 3.07
N LYS A 18 -13.39 15.17 3.90
CA LYS A 18 -14.03 15.13 5.23
C LYS A 18 -13.54 16.23 6.17
N GLN A 19 -12.33 16.74 5.97
CA GLN A 19 -11.76 17.86 6.72
C GLN A 19 -12.19 19.22 6.16
N GLY A 20 -13.04 19.25 5.11
CA GLY A 20 -13.52 20.47 4.50
C GLY A 20 -12.61 21.02 3.40
N ILE A 21 -11.62 20.24 2.95
CA ILE A 21 -10.80 20.63 1.80
C ILE A 21 -11.64 20.44 0.53
N ASP A 22 -11.57 21.43 -0.34
CA ASP A 22 -12.23 21.41 -1.64
C ASP A 22 -11.85 20.14 -2.46
N PRO A 23 -12.81 19.47 -3.14
CA PRO A 23 -12.53 18.24 -3.87
C PRO A 23 -11.52 18.36 -5.02
N ASP A 24 -11.43 19.52 -5.69
CA ASP A 24 -10.45 19.75 -6.75
C ASP A 24 -9.06 19.97 -6.14
N LEU A 25 -8.98 20.79 -5.08
CA LEU A 25 -7.74 20.98 -4.32
C LEU A 25 -7.23 19.67 -3.69
N ALA A 26 -8.13 18.84 -3.16
CA ALA A 26 -7.78 17.53 -2.63
C ALA A 26 -7.21 16.60 -3.70
N ARG A 27 -7.73 16.66 -4.93
CA ARG A 27 -7.20 15.91 -6.08
C ARG A 27 -5.79 16.39 -6.45
N GLU A 28 -5.55 17.70 -6.47
CA GLU A 28 -4.23 18.27 -6.74
C GLU A 28 -3.20 17.85 -5.68
N ILE A 29 -3.56 17.94 -4.39
CA ILE A 29 -2.70 17.48 -3.30
C ILE A 29 -2.37 16.00 -3.44
N VAL A 30 -3.37 15.16 -3.74
CA VAL A 30 -3.14 13.72 -3.89
C VAL A 30 -2.23 13.44 -5.10
N ALA A 31 -2.43 14.12 -6.23
CA ALA A 31 -1.61 13.99 -7.42
C ALA A 31 -0.13 14.37 -7.15
N GLN A 32 0.11 15.46 -6.41
CA GLN A 32 1.47 15.86 -6.00
C GLN A 32 2.15 14.83 -5.07
N THR A 33 1.38 13.95 -4.42
CA THR A 33 1.92 12.87 -3.58
C THR A 33 2.11 11.54 -4.31
N GLU A 34 1.85 11.47 -5.63
CA GLU A 34 1.98 10.24 -6.41
C GLU A 34 3.41 9.70 -6.48
N GLU A 35 4.44 10.56 -6.41
CA GLU A 35 5.85 10.11 -6.41
C GLU A 35 6.18 9.12 -5.26
N GLY A 36 5.45 9.19 -4.15
CA GLY A 36 5.58 8.26 -3.02
C GLY A 36 4.51 7.16 -2.96
N HIS A 37 3.68 7.00 -4.00
CA HIS A 37 2.56 6.06 -4.00
C HIS A 37 3.04 4.61 -3.94
N ASP A 38 3.96 4.23 -4.82
CA ASP A 38 4.45 2.85 -4.90
C ASP A 38 5.19 2.46 -3.61
N GLU A 39 6.02 3.34 -3.05
CA GLU A 39 6.65 3.09 -1.76
C GLU A 39 5.63 2.93 -0.62
N ARG A 40 4.55 3.73 -0.60
CA ARG A 40 3.48 3.59 0.39
C ARG A 40 2.78 2.25 0.26
N LEU A 41 2.54 1.80 -0.97
CA LEU A 41 1.93 0.50 -1.25
C LEU A 41 2.86 -0.64 -0.81
N GLN A 42 4.17 -0.56 -1.11
CA GLN A 42 5.14 -1.56 -0.65
C GLN A 42 5.24 -1.63 0.87
N ARG A 43 5.27 -0.49 1.56
CA ARG A 43 5.21 -0.44 3.03
C ARG A 43 3.90 -1.05 3.58
N ALA A 44 2.79 -0.83 2.91
CA ALA A 44 1.49 -1.42 3.28
C ALA A 44 1.53 -2.95 3.18
N ILE A 45 2.06 -3.46 2.07
CA ILE A 45 2.21 -4.90 1.80
C ILE A 45 3.11 -5.53 2.86
N ALA A 46 4.32 -5.00 3.06
CA ALA A 46 5.27 -5.50 4.05
C ALA A 46 4.68 -5.54 5.47
N LYS A 47 3.96 -4.48 5.87
CA LYS A 47 3.27 -4.44 7.18
C LYS A 47 2.17 -5.51 7.29
N LEU A 48 1.39 -5.71 6.24
CA LEU A 48 0.34 -6.73 6.24
C LEU A 48 0.91 -8.15 6.34
N GLU A 49 2.04 -8.41 5.70
CA GLU A 49 2.68 -9.73 5.74
C GLU A 49 3.36 -10.00 7.08
N ALA A 50 4.08 -9.02 7.63
CA ALA A 50 4.66 -9.14 8.95
C ALA A 50 3.60 -9.39 10.04
N THR A 51 2.40 -8.80 9.88
CA THR A 51 1.30 -8.99 10.84
C THR A 51 0.41 -10.19 10.52
N ARG A 52 0.45 -10.72 9.29
CA ARG A 52 -0.38 -11.84 8.80
C ARG A 52 0.42 -12.71 7.83
N PRO A 53 1.41 -13.46 8.33
CA PRO A 53 2.20 -14.33 7.48
C PRO A 53 1.32 -15.39 6.83
N GLY A 54 1.55 -15.66 5.55
CA GLY A 54 0.80 -16.67 4.78
C GLY A 54 -0.63 -16.28 4.39
N GLU A 55 -1.07 -15.04 4.63
CA GLU A 55 -2.38 -14.59 4.14
C GLU A 55 -2.43 -14.64 2.61
N ARG A 56 -3.50 -15.23 2.06
CA ARG A 56 -3.67 -15.37 0.61
C ARG A 56 -3.70 -13.99 -0.07
N ALA A 57 -3.11 -13.90 -1.26
CA ALA A 57 -2.96 -12.64 -2.00
C ALA A 57 -4.30 -11.93 -2.26
N ASP A 58 -5.39 -12.67 -2.43
CA ASP A 58 -6.73 -12.12 -2.61
C ASP A 58 -7.25 -11.40 -1.36
N ARG A 59 -6.99 -11.96 -0.17
CA ARG A 59 -7.32 -11.32 1.11
C ARG A 59 -6.43 -10.10 1.36
N LEU A 60 -5.15 -10.19 1.05
CA LEU A 60 -4.22 -9.07 1.14
C LEU A 60 -4.66 -7.90 0.24
N ALA A 61 -5.02 -8.20 -1.01
CA ALA A 61 -5.55 -7.22 -1.95
C ALA A 61 -6.81 -6.52 -1.44
N ARG A 62 -7.77 -7.26 -0.87
CA ARG A 62 -8.98 -6.68 -0.26
C ARG A 62 -8.65 -5.70 0.87
N ARG A 63 -7.63 -5.98 1.68
CA ARG A 63 -7.20 -5.06 2.75
C ARG A 63 -6.54 -3.80 2.20
N LEU A 64 -5.75 -3.91 1.15
CA LEU A 64 -5.15 -2.74 0.50
C LEU A 64 -6.21 -1.84 -0.14
N VAL A 65 -7.29 -2.42 -0.68
CA VAL A 65 -8.45 -1.65 -1.15
C VAL A 65 -9.10 -0.84 -0.01
N THR A 66 -9.28 -1.43 1.19
CA THR A 66 -9.84 -0.68 2.34
C THR A 66 -8.89 0.38 2.90
N GLN A 67 -7.60 0.27 2.62
CA GLN A 67 -6.61 1.31 2.87
C GLN A 67 -6.62 2.41 1.79
N GLY A 68 -7.38 2.24 0.71
CA GLY A 68 -7.58 3.24 -0.35
C GLY A 68 -6.62 3.13 -1.52
N PHE A 69 -5.91 2.01 -1.66
CA PHE A 69 -5.09 1.74 -2.85
C PHE A 69 -5.97 1.28 -4.02
N THR A 70 -5.60 1.65 -5.24
CA THR A 70 -6.37 1.29 -6.44
C THR A 70 -6.11 -0.17 -6.82
N ALA A 71 -7.12 -0.82 -7.39
CA ALA A 71 -7.00 -2.23 -7.81
C ALA A 71 -5.85 -2.43 -8.83
N GLY A 72 -5.64 -1.47 -9.74
CA GLY A 72 -4.55 -1.50 -10.71
C GLY A 72 -3.17 -1.49 -10.07
N ALA A 73 -2.93 -0.57 -9.12
CA ALA A 73 -1.66 -0.49 -8.40
C ALA A 73 -1.40 -1.74 -7.55
N ILE A 74 -2.42 -2.24 -6.85
CA ILE A 74 -2.34 -3.48 -6.07
C ILE A 74 -1.97 -4.66 -6.98
N ALA A 75 -2.68 -4.83 -8.10
CA ALA A 75 -2.43 -5.95 -9.01
C ALA A 75 -1.02 -5.89 -9.62
N ARG A 76 -0.53 -4.69 -9.97
CA ARG A 76 0.84 -4.49 -10.43
C ARG A 76 1.85 -4.89 -9.34
N ALA A 77 1.72 -4.36 -8.13
CA ALA A 77 2.64 -4.63 -7.03
C ALA A 77 2.68 -6.12 -6.65
N LEU A 78 1.52 -6.79 -6.59
CA LEU A 78 1.45 -8.22 -6.29
C LEU A 78 2.05 -9.09 -7.40
N ARG A 79 1.88 -8.71 -8.68
CA ARG A 79 2.51 -9.42 -9.81
C ARG A 79 4.02 -9.23 -9.81
N GLU A 80 4.51 -8.02 -9.64
CA GLU A 80 5.95 -7.73 -9.55
C GLU A 80 6.60 -8.49 -8.39
N ARG A 81 5.88 -8.63 -7.28
CA ARG A 81 6.32 -9.43 -6.14
C ARG A 81 6.35 -10.92 -6.47
N ALA A 82 5.28 -11.46 -7.04
CA ALA A 82 5.23 -12.87 -7.42
C ALA A 82 6.33 -13.23 -8.42
N ALA A 83 6.67 -12.31 -9.33
CA ALA A 83 7.78 -12.46 -10.28
C ALA A 83 9.16 -12.48 -9.61
N ARG A 84 9.33 -11.83 -8.44
CA ARG A 84 10.57 -11.88 -7.65
C ARG A 84 10.71 -13.19 -6.84
N GLY A 85 9.67 -14.02 -6.78
CA GLY A 85 9.64 -15.27 -6.00
C GLY A 85 9.48 -15.03 -4.50
N PRO A 86 9.35 -16.10 -3.68
CA PRO A 86 9.46 -15.97 -2.24
C PRO A 86 10.87 -15.47 -1.93
N VAL A 87 10.96 -14.35 -1.21
CA VAL A 87 12.20 -13.96 -0.56
C VAL A 87 12.45 -15.03 0.50
N LEU A 88 13.34 -15.99 0.21
CA LEU A 88 13.94 -16.86 1.22
C LEU A 88 14.92 -16.02 2.06
N GLU A 89 14.44 -14.96 2.70
CA GLU A 89 15.13 -14.30 3.80
C GLU A 89 14.78 -15.14 5.05
N GLU A 90 15.48 -16.26 5.26
CA GLU A 90 15.61 -17.00 6.55
C GLU A 90 16.29 -18.38 6.38
N PHE A 91 17.39 -18.49 5.63
CA PHE A 91 18.29 -19.66 5.72
C PHE A 91 19.79 -19.28 5.66
N GLU A 92 20.15 -18.17 6.31
CA GLU A 92 21.53 -17.90 6.73
C GLU A 92 21.64 -17.93 8.27
N GLU A 93 21.07 -18.95 8.89
CA GLU A 93 21.58 -19.46 10.16
C GLU A 93 21.79 -20.96 9.98
N LEU A 94 23.03 -21.43 10.19
CA LEU A 94 23.56 -22.79 10.01
C LEU A 94 24.38 -23.05 8.73
N ARG A 95 25.52 -22.37 8.60
CA ARG A 95 26.78 -23.05 8.24
C ARG A 95 27.93 -22.56 9.11
#